data_AF-A0A9P3ZQ68-F1
#
_entry.id   AF-A0A9P3ZQ68-F1
#
_cell.length_a   1.000
_cell.length_b   1.000
_cell.length_c   1.000
_cell.angle_alpha   90.00
_cell.angle_beta   90.00
_cell.angle_gamma   90.00
#
_symmetry.space_group_name_H-M   'P 1'
#
loop_
_entity.id
_entity.type
_entity.pdbx_description
1 polymer ?
#
loop_
_entity_poly.entity_id
_entity_poly.type
_entity_poly.pdbx_seq_one_letter_code
_entity_poly.pdbx_strand_id
1 'polypeptide(L)'
;MMQALSLPMKMTALVLLFMFYGNISKGAPEKQQNGIVPDKQELTVLLKKSSNPNNEQQANRIRVKLWFYWEKRLQRVYQRLQRYYALRPELAEPLKTSQQAWLTARDATMYAYGFCLKKGDENRKEDGWFKANMNIMIIEMTETRCRILEELLNIVQSCDL
;
A
#
# COMPACT_ATOMS: atom_id res chain seq x y z
N MET A 1 2.77 -44.76 0.21
CA MET A 1 4.18 -44.60 -0.25
C MET A 1 4.35 -43.12 -0.59
N MET A 2 4.97 -42.36 0.30
CA MET A 2 5.29 -40.94 0.09
C MET A 2 6.45 -40.83 -0.89
N GLN A 3 6.34 -39.97 -1.90
CA GLN A 3 7.50 -39.40 -2.57
C GLN A 3 7.44 -37.89 -2.40
N ALA A 4 8.29 -37.42 -1.50
CA ALA A 4 8.68 -36.03 -1.37
C ALA A 4 9.50 -35.64 -2.61
N LEU A 5 9.02 -34.64 -3.35
CA LEU A 5 9.85 -33.89 -4.28
C LEU A 5 10.32 -32.63 -3.54
N SER A 6 11.52 -32.74 -2.98
CA SER A 6 12.33 -31.60 -2.59
C SER A 6 13.02 -31.03 -3.82
N LEU A 7 12.86 -29.73 -4.08
CA LEU A 7 13.92 -28.95 -4.73
C LEU A 7 13.95 -27.51 -4.19
N PRO A 8 15.15 -26.99 -3.84
CA PRO A 8 15.30 -25.72 -3.13
C PRO A 8 15.66 -24.59 -4.10
N MET A 9 15.02 -23.42 -3.98
CA MET A 9 15.66 -22.17 -4.45
C MET A 9 15.12 -20.92 -3.75
N LYS A 10 15.82 -20.59 -2.66
CA LYS A 10 16.31 -19.25 -2.28
C LYS A 10 15.37 -18.06 -2.46
N MET A 11 14.79 -17.65 -1.32
CA MET A 11 14.77 -16.28 -0.79
C MET A 11 15.06 -15.15 -1.80
N THR A 12 14.01 -14.52 -2.32
CA THR A 12 13.99 -13.09 -2.66
C THR A 12 12.55 -12.52 -2.66
N ALA A 13 11.69 -13.00 -1.76
CA ALA A 13 10.37 -12.40 -1.48
C ALA A 13 10.39 -11.63 -0.14
N LEU A 14 11.50 -10.95 0.15
CA LEU A 14 11.72 -10.21 1.38
C LEU A 14 12.47 -8.90 1.05
N VAL A 15 11.82 -8.08 0.23
CA VAL A 15 12.32 -6.73 -0.08
C VAL A 15 11.27 -5.74 0.42
N LEU A 16 11.55 -5.20 1.61
CA LEU A 16 11.00 -3.99 2.23
C LEU A 16 9.76 -4.08 3.14
N LEU A 17 9.54 -5.20 3.82
CA LEU A 17 9.05 -5.14 5.21
C LEU A 17 10.27 -5.34 6.11
N PHE A 18 10.46 -4.51 7.15
CA PHE A 18 11.50 -4.55 8.22
C PHE A 18 12.55 -3.42 8.29
N MET A 19 12.26 -2.18 7.89
CA MET A 19 13.17 -1.04 8.19
C MET A 19 12.60 0.07 9.09
N PHE A 20 11.45 -0.11 9.75
CA PHE A 20 10.95 0.88 10.73
C PHE A 20 10.30 0.30 12.00
N TYR A 21 10.61 -0.94 12.37
CA TYR A 21 10.40 -1.41 13.75
C TYR A 21 11.73 -1.29 14.50
N GLY A 22 12.05 -0.09 14.98
CA GLY A 22 13.30 0.16 15.70
C GLY A 22 13.59 1.63 15.91
N ASN A 23 12.78 2.29 16.73
CA ASN A 23 13.18 3.25 17.78
C ASN A 23 11.95 4.03 18.24
N ILE A 24 11.33 3.54 19.31
CA ILE A 24 10.51 4.37 20.20
C ILE A 24 11.50 5.30 20.92
N SER A 25 11.93 6.35 20.23
CA SER A 25 12.48 7.52 20.88
C SER A 25 11.30 8.41 21.24
N LYS A 26 11.24 8.85 22.50
CA LYS A 26 10.24 9.79 23.02
C LYS A 26 10.30 11.09 22.21
N GLY A 27 9.52 11.16 21.14
CA GLY A 27 9.32 12.36 20.32
C GLY A 27 8.17 13.18 20.87
N ALA A 28 8.43 14.48 21.06
CA ALA A 28 7.52 15.53 21.53
C ALA A 28 6.08 15.43 20.96
N PRO A 29 5.06 15.97 21.66
CA PRO A 29 3.70 15.97 21.15
C PRO A 29 3.69 16.69 19.80
N GLU A 30 3.45 15.93 18.73
CA GLU A 30 3.05 16.48 17.44
C GLU A 30 1.86 17.39 17.72
N LYS A 31 2.08 18.70 17.59
CA LYS A 31 0.98 19.68 17.55
C LYS A 31 -0.06 19.12 16.60
N GLN A 32 -1.32 19.07 17.05
CA GLN A 32 -2.48 18.84 16.20
C GLN A 32 -2.47 19.89 15.08
N GLN A 33 -1.71 19.63 14.02
CA GLN A 33 -1.96 20.24 12.73
C GLN A 33 -3.25 19.60 12.27
N ASN A 34 -4.33 20.36 12.34
CA ASN A 34 -5.61 20.11 11.70
C ASN A 34 -5.35 19.51 10.30
N GLY A 35 -5.39 18.19 10.24
CA GLY A 35 -5.05 17.43 9.06
C GLY A 35 -6.20 17.58 8.09
N ILE A 36 -5.90 18.07 6.87
CA ILE A 36 -6.65 17.85 5.62
C ILE A 36 -5.91 18.51 4.42
N VAL A 37 -5.11 19.56 4.63
CA VAL A 37 -4.69 20.44 3.50
C VAL A 37 -3.43 19.99 2.71
N PRO A 38 -2.31 19.53 3.30
CA PRO A 38 -1.07 19.30 2.53
C PRO A 38 -1.19 18.14 1.53
N ASP A 39 -1.87 17.08 1.95
CA ASP A 39 -1.89 15.79 1.27
C ASP A 39 -2.84 15.82 0.05
N LYS A 40 -3.90 16.65 0.08
CA LYS A 40 -4.86 16.82 -1.03
C LYS A 40 -4.27 17.60 -2.21
N GLN A 41 -3.41 18.59 -1.92
CA GLN A 41 -2.74 19.40 -2.96
C GLN A 41 -1.67 18.59 -3.69
N GLU A 42 -0.90 17.76 -2.98
CA GLU A 42 0.07 16.84 -3.57
C GLU A 42 -0.61 15.84 -4.53
N LEU A 43 -1.70 15.19 -4.09
CA LEU A 43 -2.48 14.29 -4.94
C LEU A 43 -3.02 15.00 -6.18
N THR A 44 -3.59 16.19 -6.02
CA THR A 44 -4.13 16.97 -7.15
C THR A 44 -3.05 17.27 -8.19
N VAL A 45 -1.83 17.61 -7.75
CA VAL A 45 -0.70 17.85 -8.64
C VAL A 45 -0.25 16.56 -9.34
N LEU A 46 -0.19 15.44 -8.63
CA LEU A 46 0.18 14.15 -9.22
C LEU A 46 -0.86 13.67 -10.24
N LEU A 47 -2.15 13.77 -9.91
CA LEU A 47 -3.25 13.42 -10.82
C LEU A 47 -3.23 14.30 -12.08
N LYS A 48 -3.10 15.62 -11.94
CA LYS A 48 -3.00 16.53 -13.09
C LYS A 48 -1.83 16.19 -14.01
N LYS A 49 -0.67 15.83 -13.44
CA LYS A 49 0.50 15.38 -14.22
C LYS A 49 0.27 14.03 -14.88
N SER A 50 -0.47 13.13 -14.23
CA SER A 50 -0.79 11.81 -14.77
C SER A 50 -1.75 11.86 -15.96
N SER A 51 -2.66 12.84 -16.01
CA SER A 51 -3.64 12.99 -17.08
C SER A 51 -3.03 13.43 -18.42
N ASN A 52 -1.83 14.05 -18.41
CA ASN A 52 -1.19 14.50 -19.64
C ASN A 52 0.36 14.40 -19.54
N PRO A 53 0.92 13.17 -19.61
CA PRO A 53 2.37 12.97 -19.56
C PRO A 53 3.01 13.31 -20.91
N ASN A 54 4.18 13.96 -20.89
CA ASN A 54 4.92 14.30 -22.12
C ASN A 54 5.51 13.07 -22.82
N ASN A 55 5.77 11.98 -22.09
CA ASN A 55 6.22 10.68 -22.62
C ASN A 55 6.02 9.54 -21.60
N GLU A 56 6.22 8.30 -22.05
CA GLU A 56 6.04 7.09 -21.22
C GLU A 56 7.01 7.01 -20.04
N GLN A 57 8.22 7.56 -20.16
CA GLN A 57 9.18 7.61 -19.05
C GLN A 57 8.67 8.53 -17.93
N GLN A 58 8.10 9.68 -18.29
CA GLN A 58 7.48 10.59 -17.34
C GLN A 58 6.21 9.98 -16.74
N ALA A 59 5.37 9.34 -17.55
CA ALA A 59 4.18 8.63 -17.07
C ALA A 59 4.53 7.59 -16.01
N ASN A 60 5.56 6.76 -16.26
CA ASN A 60 6.03 5.77 -15.30
C ASN A 60 6.59 6.39 -14.02
N ARG A 61 7.37 7.49 -14.11
CA ARG A 61 7.82 8.23 -12.93
C ARG A 61 6.66 8.77 -12.10
N ILE A 62 5.59 9.24 -12.75
CA ILE A 62 4.40 9.76 -12.05
C ILE A 62 3.64 8.61 -11.38
N ARG A 63 3.45 7.47 -12.05
CA ARG A 63 2.81 6.28 -11.46
C ARG A 63 3.55 5.82 -10.20
N VAL A 64 4.87 5.71 -10.26
CA VAL A 64 5.69 5.35 -9.08
C VAL A 64 5.50 6.36 -7.93
N LYS A 65 5.46 7.67 -8.22
CA LYS A 65 5.18 8.70 -7.21
C LYS A 65 3.78 8.58 -6.61
N LEU A 66 2.77 8.30 -7.43
CA LEU A 66 1.39 8.08 -6.98
C LEU A 66 1.29 6.85 -6.08
N TRP A 67 1.99 5.77 -6.43
CA TRP A 67 2.06 4.59 -5.58
C TRP A 67 2.63 4.91 -4.20
N PHE A 68 3.82 5.54 -4.15
CA PHE A 68 4.44 5.93 -2.87
C PHE A 68 3.57 6.90 -2.06
N TYR A 69 2.88 7.83 -2.74
CA TYR A 69 1.95 8.74 -2.09
C TYR A 69 0.84 7.96 -1.35
N TRP A 70 0.18 7.04 -2.05
CA TRP A 70 -0.91 6.26 -1.46
C TRP A 70 -0.43 5.30 -0.38
N GLU A 71 0.74 4.68 -0.55
CA GLU A 71 1.31 3.78 0.46
C GLU A 71 1.63 4.53 1.75
N LYS A 72 2.27 5.70 1.65
CA LYS A 72 2.57 6.56 2.80
C LYS A 72 1.29 7.04 3.49
N ARG A 73 0.25 7.35 2.71
CA ARG A 73 -1.05 7.77 3.26
C ARG A 73 -1.78 6.63 3.96
N LEU A 74 -1.80 5.44 3.35
CA LEU A 74 -2.34 4.21 3.93
C LEU A 74 -1.67 3.88 5.27
N GLN A 75 -0.34 3.94 5.33
CA GLN A 75 0.40 3.70 6.57
C GLN A 75 0.02 4.71 7.65
N ARG A 76 -0.10 6.00 7.30
CA ARG A 76 -0.49 7.06 8.24
C ARG A 76 -1.90 6.85 8.80
N VAL A 77 -2.89 6.55 7.96
CA VAL A 77 -4.27 6.32 8.44
C VAL A 77 -4.36 5.05 9.30
N TYR A 78 -3.69 3.97 8.90
CA TYR A 78 -3.64 2.74 9.68
C TYR A 78 -3.02 2.96 11.06
N GLN A 79 -1.90 3.69 11.15
CA GLN A 79 -1.28 4.05 12.43
C GLN A 79 -2.20 4.91 13.30
N ARG A 80 -2.96 5.85 12.72
CA ARG A 80 -3.92 6.67 13.47
C ARG A 80 -5.05 5.82 14.06
N LEU A 81 -5.60 4.90 13.28
CA LEU A 81 -6.61 3.94 13.78
C LEU A 81 -6.05 3.04 14.88
N GLN A 82 -4.83 2.52 14.72
CA GLN A 82 -4.18 1.70 15.76
C GLN A 82 -3.96 2.48 17.07
N ARG A 83 -3.60 3.77 16.98
CA ARG A 83 -3.50 4.65 18.16
C ARG A 83 -4.87 4.91 18.80
N TYR A 84 -5.91 5.13 18.00
CA TYR A 84 -7.26 5.35 18.50
C TYR A 84 -7.76 4.15 19.32
N TYR A 85 -7.48 2.92 18.85
CA TYR A 85 -7.84 1.69 19.55
C TYR A 85 -6.78 1.17 20.53
N ALA A 86 -5.79 1.97 20.92
CA ALA A 86 -4.65 1.48 21.71
C ALA A 86 -5.05 0.85 23.07
N LEU A 87 -6.16 1.30 23.66
CA LEU A 87 -6.70 0.78 24.92
C LEU A 87 -7.88 -0.18 24.73
N ARG A 88 -8.22 -0.51 23.48
CA ARG A 88 -9.37 -1.35 23.09
C ARG A 88 -8.91 -2.51 22.20
N PRO A 89 -8.20 -3.50 22.76
CA PRO A 89 -7.66 -4.62 21.99
C PRO A 89 -8.73 -5.39 21.21
N GLU A 90 -9.96 -5.45 21.74
CA GLU A 90 -11.12 -6.07 21.09
C GLU A 90 -11.50 -5.41 19.76
N LEU A 91 -11.13 -4.15 19.54
CA LEU A 91 -11.29 -3.42 18.28
C LEU A 91 -9.99 -3.36 17.47
N ALA A 92 -8.84 -3.26 18.15
CA ALA A 92 -7.54 -3.15 17.49
C ALA A 92 -7.13 -4.44 16.77
N GLU A 93 -7.38 -5.61 17.36
CA GLU A 93 -6.96 -6.91 16.80
C GLU A 93 -7.68 -7.24 15.49
N PRO A 94 -9.02 -7.13 15.37
CA PRO A 94 -9.70 -7.32 14.08
C PRO A 94 -9.16 -6.39 12.97
N LEU A 95 -8.82 -5.14 13.31
CA LEU A 95 -8.22 -4.21 12.35
C LEU A 95 -6.83 -4.66 11.90
N LYS A 96 -5.98 -5.16 12.82
CA LYS A 96 -4.67 -5.72 12.47
C LYS A 96 -4.80 -6.94 11.57
N THR A 97 -5.68 -7.88 11.93
CA THR A 97 -5.96 -9.08 11.13
C THR A 97 -6.46 -8.71 9.74
N SER A 98 -7.41 -7.76 9.64
CA SER A 98 -7.90 -7.25 8.35
C SER A 98 -6.77 -6.65 7.50
N GLN A 99 -5.88 -5.86 8.11
CA GLN A 99 -4.76 -5.25 7.39
C GLN A 99 -3.76 -6.29 6.88
N GLN A 100 -3.45 -7.30 7.70
CA GLN A 100 -2.56 -8.39 7.31
C GLN A 100 -3.17 -9.25 6.19
N ALA A 101 -4.46 -9.58 6.29
CA ALA A 101 -5.17 -10.32 5.25
C ALA A 101 -5.19 -9.55 3.93
N TRP A 102 -5.37 -8.23 3.97
CA TRP A 102 -5.30 -7.39 2.79
C TRP A 102 -3.91 -7.39 2.15
N LEU A 103 -2.82 -7.31 2.94
CA LEU A 103 -1.45 -7.39 2.40
C LEU A 103 -1.21 -8.71 1.68
N THR A 104 -1.61 -9.83 2.28
CA THR A 104 -1.50 -11.16 1.65
C THR A 104 -2.33 -11.25 0.37
N ALA A 105 -3.57 -10.76 0.38
CA ALA A 105 -4.43 -10.76 -0.81
C ALA A 105 -3.87 -9.86 -1.92
N ARG A 106 -3.31 -8.70 -1.57
CA ARG A 106 -2.64 -7.77 -2.49
C ARG A 106 -1.47 -8.44 -3.20
N ASP A 107 -0.58 -9.08 -2.45
CA ASP A 107 0.61 -9.70 -3.03
C ASP A 107 0.25 -10.89 -3.94
N ALA A 108 -0.71 -11.72 -3.52
CA ALA A 108 -1.24 -12.80 -4.35
C ALA A 108 -1.92 -12.28 -5.64
N THR A 109 -2.70 -11.20 -5.52
CA THR A 109 -3.36 -10.55 -6.67
C THR A 109 -2.33 -9.97 -7.64
N MET A 110 -1.30 -9.29 -7.14
CA MET A 110 -0.23 -8.74 -7.96
C MET A 110 0.53 -9.82 -8.72
N TYR A 111 0.85 -10.93 -8.05
CA TYR A 111 1.47 -12.08 -8.70
C TYR A 111 0.57 -12.65 -9.82
N ALA A 112 -0.69 -12.95 -9.51
CA ALA A 112 -1.64 -13.51 -10.47
C ALA A 112 -1.86 -12.56 -11.67
N TYR A 113 -2.03 -11.27 -11.40
CA TYR A 113 -2.19 -10.24 -12.42
C TYR A 113 -0.97 -10.18 -13.36
N GLY A 114 0.24 -10.13 -12.80
CA GLY A 114 1.48 -10.15 -13.58
C GLY A 114 1.62 -11.42 -14.42
N PHE A 115 1.31 -12.58 -13.86
CA PHE A 115 1.33 -13.86 -14.58
C PHE A 115 0.34 -13.87 -15.76
N CYS A 116 -0.87 -13.33 -15.56
CA CYS A 116 -1.86 -13.17 -16.62
C CYS A 116 -1.39 -12.21 -17.73
N LEU A 117 -0.78 -11.07 -17.40
CA LEU A 117 -0.21 -10.16 -18.41
C LEU A 117 0.90 -10.83 -19.23
N LYS A 118 1.65 -11.73 -18.59
CA LYS A 118 2.66 -12.56 -19.25
C LYS A 118 2.07 -13.71 -20.07
N LYS A 119 0.75 -13.96 -20.01
CA LYS A 119 0.06 -15.11 -20.62
C LYS A 119 0.59 -16.45 -20.11
N GLY A 120 1.04 -16.49 -18.87
CA GLY A 120 1.58 -17.69 -18.23
C GLY A 120 3.04 -18.01 -18.54
N ASP A 121 3.75 -17.19 -19.32
CA ASP A 121 5.19 -17.34 -19.56
C ASP A 121 6.00 -16.50 -18.56
N GLU A 122 6.50 -17.14 -17.49
CA GLU A 122 7.28 -16.46 -16.45
C GLU A 122 8.54 -15.76 -16.98
N ASN A 123 9.09 -16.27 -18.08
CA ASN A 123 10.31 -15.76 -18.71
C ASN A 123 10.05 -14.60 -19.67
N ARG A 124 8.78 -14.27 -19.94
CA ARG A 124 8.42 -13.17 -20.82
C ARG A 124 8.97 -11.85 -20.29
N LYS A 125 9.70 -11.14 -21.14
CA LYS A 125 10.34 -9.87 -20.82
C LYS A 125 9.33 -8.84 -20.34
N GLU A 126 9.65 -8.17 -19.24
CA GLU A 126 8.85 -7.10 -18.65
C GLU A 126 9.23 -5.75 -19.28
N ASP A 127 8.43 -5.32 -20.25
CA ASP A 127 8.59 -4.04 -20.93
C ASP A 127 7.89 -2.87 -20.20
N GLY A 128 7.88 -1.69 -20.84
CA GLY A 128 7.23 -0.51 -20.29
C GLY A 128 5.71 -0.67 -20.11
N TRP A 129 5.04 -1.39 -21.02
CA TRP A 129 3.61 -1.65 -20.94
C TRP A 129 3.29 -2.58 -19.76
N PHE A 130 4.07 -3.63 -19.55
CA PHE A 130 3.91 -4.51 -18.39
C PHE A 130 4.04 -3.73 -17.08
N LYS A 131 5.13 -2.96 -16.94
CA LYS A 131 5.39 -2.14 -15.73
C LYS A 131 4.31 -1.09 -15.49
N ALA A 132 3.80 -0.48 -16.55
CA ALA A 132 2.69 0.47 -16.48
C ALA A 132 1.45 -0.17 -15.84
N ASN A 133 1.05 -1.34 -16.34
CA ASN A 133 -0.13 -2.05 -15.86
C ASN A 133 0.04 -2.55 -14.42
N MET A 134 1.23 -3.07 -14.07
CA MET A 134 1.54 -3.45 -12.68
C MET A 134 1.43 -2.26 -11.73
N ASN A 135 1.97 -1.09 -12.13
CA ASN A 135 1.88 0.12 -11.32
C ASN A 135 0.45 0.63 -11.17
N ILE A 136 -0.38 0.56 -12.22
CA ILE A 136 -1.80 0.95 -12.14
C ILE A 136 -2.52 0.07 -11.12
N MET A 137 -2.35 -1.24 -11.21
CA MET A 137 -3.02 -2.18 -10.30
C MET A 137 -2.63 -1.94 -8.84
N ILE A 138 -1.34 -1.80 -8.52
CA ILE A 138 -0.91 -1.57 -7.13
C ILE A 138 -1.40 -0.22 -6.59
N ILE A 139 -1.48 0.81 -7.44
CA ILE A 139 -2.04 2.12 -7.07
C ILE A 139 -3.52 1.97 -6.70
N GLU A 140 -4.32 1.34 -7.55
CA GLU A 140 -5.77 1.17 -7.34
C GLU A 140 -6.07 0.39 -6.06
N MET A 141 -5.34 -0.71 -5.82
CA MET A 141 -5.50 -1.51 -4.61
C MET A 141 -5.15 -0.71 -3.34
N THR A 142 -4.04 0.03 -3.40
CA THR A 142 -3.54 0.82 -2.25
C THR A 142 -4.45 2.01 -1.95
N GLU A 143 -4.91 2.71 -2.99
CA GLU A 143 -5.88 3.81 -2.87
C GLU A 143 -7.19 3.31 -2.26
N THR A 144 -7.74 2.21 -2.78
CA THR A 144 -9.01 1.64 -2.28
C THR A 144 -8.91 1.31 -0.80
N ARG A 145 -7.85 0.62 -0.38
CA ARG A 145 -7.64 0.29 1.04
C ARG A 145 -7.46 1.55 1.89
N CYS A 146 -6.70 2.53 1.39
CA CYS A 146 -6.50 3.80 2.08
C CYS A 146 -7.85 4.48 2.36
N ARG A 147 -8.71 4.61 1.34
CA ARG A 147 -10.02 5.26 1.46
C ARG A 147 -10.94 4.54 2.45
N ILE A 148 -10.98 3.21 2.43
CA ILE A 148 -11.75 2.41 3.40
C ILE A 148 -11.30 2.72 4.84
N LEU A 149 -9.99 2.77 5.09
CA LEU A 149 -9.48 3.08 6.42
C LEU A 149 -9.71 4.55 6.82
N GLU A 150 -9.67 5.48 5.87
CA GLU A 150 -9.99 6.89 6.13
C GLU A 150 -11.47 7.07 6.50
N GLU A 151 -12.36 6.38 5.80
CA GLU A 151 -13.79 6.36 6.12
C GLU A 151 -14.03 5.82 7.54
N LEU A 152 -13.42 4.67 7.88
CA LEU A 152 -13.48 4.14 9.24
C LEU A 152 -12.95 5.14 10.27
N LEU A 153 -11.81 5.78 10.01
CA LEU A 153 -11.23 6.77 10.91
C LEU A 153 -12.18 7.96 11.12
N ASN A 154 -12.80 8.46 10.05
CA ASN A 154 -13.76 9.55 10.14
C ASN A 154 -15.00 9.16 10.96
N ILE A 155 -15.54 7.96 10.73
CA ILE A 155 -16.69 7.45 11.48
C ILE A 155 -16.36 7.39 12.98
N VAL A 156 -15.24 6.75 13.35
CA VAL A 156 -14.94 6.50 14.77
C VAL A 156 -14.59 7.80 15.50
N GLN A 157 -13.97 8.76 14.80
CA GLN A 157 -13.71 10.10 15.34
C GLN A 157 -14.97 10.94 15.48
N SER A 158 -16.01 10.67 14.68
CA SER A 158 -17.29 11.38 14.77
C SER A 158 -18.22 10.83 15.85
N CYS A 159 -17.98 9.61 16.33
CA CYS A 159 -18.89 8.91 17.22
C CYS A 159 -18.54 8.99 18.73
N ASP A 160 -17.48 9.68 19.15
CA ASP A 160 -17.02 9.72 20.56
C ASP A 160 -17.05 8.33 21.24
N LEU A 161 -16.58 7.29 20.54
CA LEU A 161 -16.57 5.88 20.97
C LEU A 161 -15.29 5.46 21.69
#